data_AF-A0A957XN11-F1
#
_entry.id   AF-A0A957XN11-F1
#
_cell.length_a   1.000
_cell.length_b   1.000
_cell.length_c   1.000
_cell.angle_alpha   90.00
_cell.angle_beta   90.00
_cell.angle_gamma   90.00
#
_symmetry.space_group_name_H-M   'P 1'
#
loop_
_entity.id
_entity.type
_entity.pdbx_description
1 polymer ?
#
loop_
_entity_poly.entity_id
_entity_poly.type
_entity_poly.pdbx_seq_one_letter_code
_entity_poly.pdbx_strand_id
1 'polypeptide(L)'
;MNRFTLPTAARISAIESDNYRTKTFVLDARLDAVPGQFVMAWLPRFDEKPFSLVNADPVTLMITAVGPFTRLVHELQVGDRLWLRGPF
;
A
#
# COMPACT_ATOMS: atom_id res chain seq x y z
N MET A 1 -20.33 0.50 4.65
CA MET A 1 -20.01 1.56 3.68
C MET A 1 -18.52 1.50 3.38
N ASN A 2 -18.14 1.22 2.14
CA ASN A 2 -16.74 0.94 1.79
C ASN A 2 -15.90 2.23 1.90
N ARG A 3 -15.10 2.37 2.95
CA ARG A 3 -14.42 3.62 3.36
C ARG A 3 -13.35 4.11 2.36
N PHE A 4 -13.02 3.29 1.37
CA PHE A 4 -11.90 3.45 0.44
C PHE A 4 -12.32 3.79 -1.00
N THR A 5 -13.56 4.24 -1.22
CA THR A 5 -13.96 4.84 -2.51
C THR A 5 -13.22 6.15 -2.78
N LEU A 6 -12.93 6.90 -1.72
CA LEU A 6 -12.03 8.04 -1.69
C LEU A 6 -10.67 7.61 -1.14
N PRO A 7 -9.56 8.26 -1.56
CA PRO A 7 -8.26 8.00 -0.98
C PRO A 7 -8.33 8.15 0.54
N THR A 8 -7.94 7.10 1.27
CA THR A 8 -7.93 7.07 2.73
C THR A 8 -6.53 6.79 3.22
N ALA A 9 -6.04 7.61 4.15
CA ALA A 9 -4.72 7.43 4.74
C ALA A 9 -4.69 6.15 5.60
N ALA A 10 -3.78 5.24 5.30
CA ALA A 10 -3.47 4.07 6.09
C ALA A 10 -2.07 4.22 6.68
N ARG A 11 -1.93 3.94 7.97
CA ARG A 11 -0.65 4.05 8.68
C ARG A 11 0.16 2.78 8.47
N ILE A 12 1.45 2.90 8.17
CA ILE A 12 2.35 1.75 8.09
C ILE A 12 2.64 1.26 9.51
N SER A 13 2.24 0.03 9.82
CA SER A 13 2.45 -0.60 11.13
C SER A 13 3.71 -1.46 11.16
N ALA A 14 4.10 -2.05 10.03
CA ALA A 14 5.34 -2.80 9.90
C ALA A 14 5.90 -2.71 8.46
N ILE A 15 7.23 -2.84 8.34
CA ILE A 15 7.93 -2.95 7.07
C ILE A 15 8.91 -4.11 7.19
N GLU A 16 8.82 -5.06 6.27
CA GLU A 16 9.78 -6.16 6.13
C GLU A 16 10.56 -5.99 4.82
N SER A 17 11.86 -6.29 4.84
CA SER A 17 12.69 -6.25 3.64
C SER A 17 12.91 -7.67 3.12
N ASP A 18 12.10 -8.06 2.13
CA ASP A 18 12.16 -9.40 1.53
C ASP A 18 13.46 -9.63 0.73
N ASN A 19 13.98 -8.57 0.08
CA ASN A 19 15.26 -8.58 -0.62
C ASN A 19 15.76 -7.16 -0.91
N TYR A 20 16.87 -7.03 -1.64
CA TYR A 20 17.52 -5.76 -1.96
C TYR A 20 16.65 -4.73 -2.70
N ARG A 21 15.53 -5.14 -3.30
CA ARG A 21 14.63 -4.27 -4.07
C ARG A 21 13.16 -4.41 -3.72
N THR A 22 12.79 -5.28 -2.77
CA THR A 22 11.39 -5.58 -2.46
C THR A 22 11.18 -5.44 -0.97
N LYS A 23 10.13 -4.72 -0.60
CA LYS A 23 9.70 -4.55 0.78
C LYS A 23 8.21 -4.87 0.89
N THR A 24 7.84 -5.50 1.99
CA THR A 24 6.46 -5.74 2.37
C THR A 24 6.03 -4.71 3.41
N PHE A 25 4.96 -3.99 3.10
CA PHE A 25 4.37 -2.95 3.94
C PHE A 25 3.06 -3.46 4.52
N VAL A 26 2.98 -3.52 5.85
CA VAL A 26 1.74 -3.81 6.57
C VAL A 26 1.13 -2.47 6.98
N LEU A 27 -0.13 -2.27 6.62
CA LEU A 27 -0.87 -1.06 6.89
C LEU A 27 -1.99 -1.33 7.89
N ASP A 28 -2.17 -0.44 8.85
CA ASP A 28 -3.28 -0.44 9.81
C ASP A 28 -4.58 0.00 9.13
N ALA A 29 -5.04 -0.85 8.23
CA ALA A 29 -6.23 -0.71 7.43
C ALA A 29 -6.80 -2.10 7.15
N ARG A 30 -8.11 -2.15 6.96
CA ARG A 30 -8.83 -3.35 6.56
C ARG A 30 -9.65 -3.06 5.32
N LEU A 31 -9.62 -3.99 4.36
CA LEU A 31 -10.43 -3.98 3.16
C LEU A 31 -11.20 -5.29 3.05
N ASP A 32 -12.47 -5.22 2.67
CA ASP A 32 -13.21 -6.41 2.26
C ASP A 32 -12.91 -6.66 0.78
N ALA A 33 -11.80 -7.36 0.49
CA ALA A 33 -11.32 -7.66 -0.85
C ALA A 33 -11.45 -9.15 -1.19
N VAL A 34 -11.70 -9.47 -2.47
CA VAL A 34 -11.67 -10.85 -2.98
C VAL A 34 -10.38 -11.12 -3.78
N PRO A 35 -9.92 -12.38 -3.88
CA PRO A 35 -8.75 -12.71 -4.68
C PRO A 35 -8.85 -12.20 -6.13
N GLY A 36 -7.76 -11.59 -6.60
CA GLY A 36 -7.69 -10.95 -7.91
C GLY A 36 -7.93 -9.43 -7.91
N GLN A 37 -8.39 -8.86 -6.79
CA GLN A 37 -8.51 -7.41 -6.64
C GLN A 37 -7.19 -6.73 -6.29
N PHE A 38 -7.15 -5.42 -6.53
CA PHE A 38 -6.02 -4.56 -6.23
C PHE A 38 -6.45 -3.28 -5.51
N VAL A 39 -5.48 -2.56 -4.96
CA VAL A 39 -5.66 -1.21 -4.43
C VAL A 39 -4.83 -0.22 -5.20
N MET A 40 -5.30 1.01 -5.25
CA MET A 40 -4.48 2.13 -5.72
C MET A 40 -3.78 2.73 -4.51
N ALA A 41 -2.45 2.68 -4.51
CA ALA A 41 -1.62 3.34 -3.52
C ALA A 41 -1.20 4.72 -4.03
N TRP A 42 -1.37 5.72 -3.19
CA TRP A 42 -1.14 7.13 -3.52
C TRP A 42 -0.21 7.78 -2.50
N LEU A 43 0.76 8.53 -3.02
CA LEU A 43 1.57 9.46 -2.25
C LEU A 43 1.14 10.89 -2.64
N PRO A 44 0.59 11.69 -1.72
CA PRO A 44 0.17 13.05 -2.02
C PRO A 44 1.29 13.85 -2.67
N ARG A 45 0.95 14.60 -3.73
CA ARG A 45 1.87 15.39 -4.57
C ARG A 45 2.77 14.60 -5.53
N PHE A 46 2.73 13.27 -5.51
CA PHE A 46 3.51 12.44 -6.43
C PHE A 46 2.60 11.76 -7.46
N ASP A 47 2.24 10.49 -7.26
CA ASP A 47 1.49 9.70 -8.22
C ASP A 47 0.64 8.64 -7.48
N GLU A 48 -0.29 8.02 -8.18
CA GLU A 48 -1.11 6.89 -7.73
C GLU A 48 -0.82 5.67 -8.64
N LYS A 49 -0.55 4.50 -8.05
CA LYS A 49 -0.29 3.26 -8.81
C LYS A 49 -1.07 2.07 -8.24
N PRO A 50 -1.52 1.14 -9.10
CA PRO A 50 -2.17 -0.09 -8.66
C PRO A 50 -1.17 -1.08 -8.05
N PHE A 51 -1.56 -1.73 -6.96
CA PHE A 51 -0.83 -2.83 -6.31
C PHE A 51 -1.79 -3.94 -5.89
N SER A 52 -1.38 -5.18 -6.13
CA SER A 52 -2.08 -6.35 -5.63
C SER A 52 -2.01 -6.42 -4.10
N LEU A 53 -3.08 -6.90 -3.50
CA LEU A 53 -3.14 -7.18 -2.06
C LEU A 53 -2.48 -8.54 -1.78
N VAL A 54 -1.49 -8.55 -0.89
CA VAL A 54 -0.98 -9.80 -0.30
C VAL A 54 -1.96 -10.30 0.75
N ASN A 55 -2.49 -9.38 1.56
CA ASN A 55 -3.55 -9.62 2.53
C ASN A 55 -4.43 -8.35 2.64
N ALA A 56 -5.68 -8.51 3.06
CA ALA A 56 -6.65 -7.42 3.17
C ALA A 56 -6.99 -7.04 4.62
N ASP A 57 -6.65 -7.88 5.61
CA ASP A 57 -6.82 -7.62 7.04
C ASP A 57 -5.65 -8.25 7.85
N PRO A 58 -4.63 -7.46 8.26
CA PRO A 58 -4.37 -6.08 7.85
C PRO A 58 -3.96 -5.99 6.38
N VAL A 59 -4.24 -4.84 5.74
CA VAL A 59 -3.81 -4.57 4.38
C VAL A 59 -2.31 -4.71 4.26
N THR A 60 -1.86 -5.59 3.39
CA THR A 60 -0.44 -5.89 3.19
C THR A 60 -0.10 -5.78 1.72
N LEU A 61 0.92 -4.97 1.41
CA LEU A 61 1.39 -4.70 0.05
C LEU A 61 2.86 -5.07 -0.08
N MET A 62 3.19 -5.89 -1.08
CA MET A 62 4.58 -6.18 -1.43
C MET A 62 4.97 -5.31 -2.64
N ILE A 63 5.98 -4.46 -2.45
CA ILE A 63 6.33 -3.42 -3.42
C ILE A 63 7.79 -3.55 -3.82
N THR A 64 8.02 -3.69 -5.13
CA THR A 64 9.36 -3.73 -5.71
C THR A 64 9.77 -2.34 -6.23
N ALA A 65 10.96 -1.88 -5.86
CA ALA A 65 11.56 -0.61 -6.25
C ALA A 65 12.04 -0.61 -7.73
N VAL A 66 11.08 -0.47 -8.65
CA VAL A 66 11.30 -0.47 -10.11
C VAL A 66 11.27 0.92 -10.74
N GLY A 67 10.78 1.96 -10.05
CA GLY A 67 10.63 3.30 -10.62
C GLY A 67 10.52 4.41 -9.56
N PRO A 68 10.33 5.67 -9.98
CA PRO A 68 10.31 6.82 -9.07
C PRO A 68 9.30 6.69 -7.94
N PHE A 69 8.05 6.32 -8.26
CA PHE A 69 7.00 6.14 -7.24
C PHE A 69 7.36 5.05 -6.22
N THR A 70 7.78 3.86 -6.68
CA THR A 70 8.08 2.75 -5.76
C THR A 70 9.34 2.99 -4.95
N ARG A 71 10.31 3.76 -5.46
CA ARG A 71 11.47 4.22 -4.67
C ARG A 71 11.07 5.20 -3.57
N LEU A 72 10.16 6.14 -3.84
CA LEU A 72 9.62 7.04 -2.82
C LEU A 72 8.84 6.27 -1.74
N VAL A 73 8.04 5.26 -2.12
CA VAL A 73 7.37 4.40 -1.14
C VAL A 73 8.39 3.64 -0.27
N HIS A 74 9.53 3.26 -0.84
CA HIS A 74 10.62 2.58 -0.10
C HIS A 74 11.34 3.46 0.92
N GLU A 75 11.18 4.78 0.83
CA GLU A 75 11.72 5.77 1.79
C GLU A 75 10.81 5.95 3.02
N LEU A 76 9.56 5.48 2.96
CA LEU A 76 8.63 5.54 4.08
C LEU A 76 9.10 4.66 5.25
N GLN A 77 8.75 5.10 6.45
CA GLN A 77 9.06 4.43 7.71
C GLN A 77 7.80 3.93 8.40
N VAL A 78 7.97 3.03 9.36
CA VAL A 78 6.88 2.64 10.27
C VAL A 78 6.36 3.89 10.96
N GLY A 79 5.04 4.08 10.90
CA GLY A 79 4.37 5.26 11.42
C GLY A 79 3.94 6.27 10.34
N ASP A 80 4.55 6.24 9.16
CA ASP A 80 4.16 7.07 8.01
C ASP A 80 2.81 6.63 7.42
N ARG A 81 2.31 7.43 6.47
CA ARG A 81 1.01 7.21 5.83
C ARG A 81 1.18 6.93 4.35
N LEU A 82 0.49 5.89 3.89
CA LEU A 82 0.25 5.63 2.48
C LEU A 82 -1.26 5.74 2.25
N TRP A 83 -1.67 6.48 1.21
CA TRP A 83 -3.09 6.62 0.92
C TRP A 83 -3.53 5.47 0.04
N LEU A 84 -4.64 4.84 0.39
CA LEU A 84 -5.19 3.69 -0.31
C LEU A 84 -6.57 4.01 -0.86
N ARG A 85 -6.89 3.45 -2.03
CA ARG A 85 -8.22 3.49 -2.64
C ARG A 85 -8.54 2.12 -3.24
N GLY A 86 -9.78 1.66 -3.11
CA GLY A 86 -10.21 0.32 -3.55
C GLY A 86 -10.99 -0.44 -2.46
N PRO A 87 -11.00 -1.78 -2.47
CA PRO A 87 -10.42 -2.63 -3.52
C PRO A 87 -11.15 -2.46 -4.85
N PHE A 88 -10.43 -2.59 -5.96
CA PHE A 88 -10.94 -2.63 -7.33
C PHE A 88 -10.88 -4.05 -7.85
#